data_AF-A0A6C0KYL2-F1
#
_entry.id   AF-A0A6C0KYL2-F1
#
_cell.length_a   1.000
_cell.length_b   1.000
_cell.length_c   1.000
_cell.angle_alpha   90.00
_cell.angle_beta   90.00
_cell.angle_gamma   90.00
#
_symmetry.space_group_name_H-M   'P 1'
#
loop_
_entity.id
_entity.type
_entity.pdbx_description
1 polymer ?
#
loop_
_entity_poly.entity_id
_entity_poly.type
_entity_poly.pdbx_seq_one_letter_code
_entity_poly.pdbx_strand_id
1 'polypeptide(L)'
;MSDFQIIIDRVTALTRFTGKGILFNLNYMPDTILGGIVLFALLLQSVPLALLGVSLFSLEFVHAGIAAFLTRAIPGLNEAAKDVARCSGHFPGISYERATATLLSEGTLKTLSVSFPSYYIMFFGTLFGYMFAMTQTYEKELEKMPQKRAAVFSGAIIMALLSAMFAIFRIGTGCDTFLSVIIAALFGLLFGFTAEKLIAFLSGRTLTNLMNVPLIRDTAPDGKPIYVCKKE
;
A
#
# COMPACT_ATOMS: atom_id res chain seq x y z
N MET A 1 -1.71 -24.05 44.29
CA MET A 1 -2.06 -23.08 43.24
C MET A 1 -3.53 -23.30 42.93
N SER A 2 -4.39 -22.29 43.05
CA SER A 2 -5.83 -22.49 42.85
C SER A 2 -6.16 -22.58 41.35
N ASP A 3 -7.18 -23.37 40.98
CA ASP A 3 -7.63 -23.49 39.57
C ASP A 3 -7.93 -22.12 38.93
N PHE A 4 -8.36 -21.16 39.75
CA PHE A 4 -8.58 -19.78 39.34
C PHE A 4 -7.31 -19.06 38.88
N GLN A 5 -6.16 -19.29 39.53
CA GLN A 5 -4.87 -18.72 39.11
C GLN A 5 -4.44 -19.29 37.76
N ILE A 6 -4.64 -20.59 37.53
CA ILE A 6 -4.32 -21.24 36.25
C ILE A 6 -5.14 -20.64 35.11
N ILE A 7 -6.43 -20.38 35.34
CA ILE A 7 -7.31 -19.74 34.35
C ILE A 7 -6.83 -18.32 34.03
N ILE A 8 -6.55 -17.51 35.05
CA ILE A 8 -6.05 -16.14 34.86
C ILE A 8 -4.72 -16.12 34.10
N ASP A 9 -3.80 -17.01 34.45
CA ASP A 9 -2.49 -17.10 33.79
C ASP A 9 -2.64 -17.49 32.31
N ARG A 10 -3.51 -18.45 31.99
CA ARG A 10 -3.79 -18.85 30.61
C ARG A 10 -4.46 -17.75 29.80
N VAL A 11 -5.44 -17.04 30.38
CA VAL A 11 -6.09 -15.91 29.71
C VAL A 11 -5.10 -14.78 29.47
N THR A 12 -4.24 -14.48 30.44
CA THR A 12 -3.19 -13.44 30.31
C THR A 12 -2.13 -13.83 29.27
N ALA A 13 -1.75 -15.11 29.21
CA ALA A 13 -0.85 -15.62 28.18
C ALA A 13 -1.47 -15.51 26.79
N LEU A 14 -2.75 -15.85 26.64
CA LEU A 14 -3.49 -15.76 25.37
C LEU A 14 -3.62 -14.30 24.91
N THR A 15 -4.02 -13.38 25.79
CA THR A 15 -4.14 -11.95 25.42
C THR A 15 -2.79 -11.34 25.05
N ARG A 16 -1.72 -11.70 25.76
CA ARG A 16 -0.35 -11.28 25.42
C ARG A 16 0.12 -11.86 24.09
N PHE A 17 -0.18 -13.12 23.82
CA PHE A 17 0.16 -13.77 22.54
C PHE A 17 -0.58 -13.11 21.37
N THR A 18 -1.91 -12.95 21.48
CA THR A 18 -2.72 -12.30 20.46
C THR A 18 -2.30 -10.84 20.25
N GLY A 19 -2.05 -10.09 21.32
CA GLY A 19 -1.59 -8.70 21.22
C GLY A 19 -0.23 -8.58 20.52
N LYS A 20 0.72 -9.45 20.83
CA LYS A 20 2.01 -9.51 20.12
C LYS A 20 1.85 -9.91 18.65
N GLY A 21 0.95 -10.85 18.36
CA GLY A 21 0.63 -11.26 16.99
C GLY A 21 0.04 -10.12 16.16
N ILE A 22 -0.90 -9.34 16.71
CA ILE A 22 -1.47 -8.17 16.04
C ILE A 22 -0.39 -7.13 15.79
N LEU A 23 0.41 -6.79 16.80
CA LEU A 23 1.51 -5.82 16.66
C LEU A 23 2.54 -6.26 15.62
N PHE A 24 2.88 -7.55 15.58
CA PHE A 24 3.76 -8.11 14.56
C PHE A 24 3.19 -7.88 13.16
N ASN A 25 1.93 -8.27 12.92
CA ASN A 25 1.28 -8.08 11.62
C ASN A 25 1.18 -6.60 11.23
N LEU A 26 0.91 -5.72 12.19
CA LEU A 26 0.87 -4.28 11.94
C LEU A 26 2.22 -3.72 11.48
N ASN A 27 3.34 -4.23 12.02
CA ASN A 27 4.67 -3.76 11.60
C ASN A 27 5.03 -4.21 10.17
N TYR A 28 4.53 -5.36 9.72
CA TYR A 28 4.85 -5.95 8.40
C TYR A 28 3.66 -5.93 7.43
N MET A 29 2.71 -5.04 7.68
CA MET A 29 1.47 -4.97 6.92
C MET A 29 1.67 -4.65 5.44
N PRO A 30 2.58 -3.75 5.01
CA PRO A 30 2.85 -3.49 3.59
C PRO A 30 3.22 -4.76 2.83
N ASP A 31 4.23 -5.51 3.29
CA ASP A 31 4.64 -6.76 2.67
C ASP A 31 3.52 -7.82 2.70
N THR A 32 2.75 -7.87 3.78
CA THR A 32 1.62 -8.80 3.90
C THR A 32 0.53 -8.49 2.87
N ILE A 33 0.21 -7.20 2.68
CA ILE A 33 -0.76 -6.75 1.67
C ILE A 33 -0.21 -7.02 0.27
N LEU A 34 1.05 -6.70 0.00
CA LEU A 34 1.68 -6.94 -1.30
C LEU A 34 1.68 -8.44 -1.64
N GLY A 35 2.10 -9.30 -0.71
CA GLY A 35 2.04 -10.74 -0.86
C GLY A 35 0.61 -11.24 -1.10
N GLY A 36 -0.37 -10.69 -0.38
CA GLY A 36 -1.79 -10.95 -0.61
C GLY A 36 -2.25 -10.56 -2.01
N ILE A 37 -1.91 -9.35 -2.47
CA ILE A 37 -2.27 -8.85 -3.81
C ILE A 37 -1.68 -9.75 -4.90
N VAL A 38 -0.40 -10.11 -4.78
CA VAL A 38 0.28 -11.00 -5.75
C VAL A 38 -0.36 -12.39 -5.74
N LEU A 39 -0.63 -12.95 -4.56
CA LEU A 39 -1.31 -14.24 -4.43
C LEU A 39 -2.71 -14.20 -5.05
N PHE A 40 -3.52 -13.18 -4.75
CA PHE A 40 -4.86 -13.03 -5.33
C PHE A 40 -4.81 -12.74 -6.83
N ALA A 41 -3.81 -12.01 -7.31
CA ALA A 41 -3.61 -11.79 -8.74
C ALA A 41 -3.40 -13.13 -9.48
N LEU A 42 -2.59 -14.03 -8.90
CA LEU A 42 -2.34 -15.36 -9.45
C LEU A 42 -3.56 -16.30 -9.33
N LEU A 43 -4.22 -16.32 -8.17
CA LEU A 43 -5.38 -17.19 -7.94
C LEU A 43 -6.60 -16.77 -8.77
N LEU A 44 -6.85 -15.47 -8.86
CA LEU A 44 -8.01 -14.92 -9.59
C LEU A 44 -7.68 -14.63 -11.06
N GLN A 45 -6.43 -14.84 -11.50
CA GLN A 45 -5.94 -14.48 -12.83
C GLN A 45 -6.30 -13.03 -13.21
N SER A 46 -6.22 -12.13 -12.21
CA SER A 46 -6.71 -10.76 -12.31
C SER A 46 -5.58 -9.82 -12.72
N VAL A 47 -5.59 -9.40 -13.99
CA VAL A 47 -4.62 -8.44 -14.53
C VAL A 47 -4.59 -7.12 -13.74
N PRO A 48 -5.72 -6.52 -13.31
CA PRO A 48 -5.70 -5.31 -12.49
C PRO A 48 -4.99 -5.49 -11.15
N LEU A 49 -5.16 -6.65 -10.49
CA LEU A 49 -4.43 -6.95 -9.25
C LEU A 49 -2.94 -7.17 -9.52
N ALA A 50 -2.59 -7.83 -10.63
CA ALA A 50 -1.19 -8.00 -11.01
C ALA A 50 -0.49 -6.66 -11.26
N LEU A 51 -1.14 -5.72 -11.97
CA LEU A 51 -0.58 -4.40 -12.24
C LEU A 51 -0.50 -3.53 -10.98
N LEU A 52 -1.47 -3.63 -10.07
CA LEU A 52 -1.35 -3.02 -8.75
C LEU A 52 -0.15 -3.60 -7.99
N GLY A 53 0.01 -4.93 -7.99
CA GLY A 53 1.14 -5.61 -7.37
C GLY A 53 2.50 -5.16 -7.95
N VAL A 54 2.60 -5.03 -9.28
CA VAL A 54 3.79 -4.49 -9.95
C VAL A 54 4.04 -3.03 -9.58
N SER A 55 2.99 -2.21 -9.50
CA SER A 55 3.10 -0.81 -9.08
C SER A 55 3.65 -0.71 -7.65
N LEU A 56 3.10 -1.50 -6.72
CA LEU A 56 3.56 -1.57 -5.34
C LEU A 56 4.95 -2.18 -5.21
N PHE A 57 5.33 -3.12 -6.05
CA PHE A 57 6.69 -3.65 -6.09
C PHE A 57 7.67 -2.59 -6.62
N SER A 58 7.30 -1.84 -7.65
CA SER A 58 8.15 -0.76 -8.18
C SER A 58 8.32 0.40 -7.19
N LEU A 59 7.40 0.56 -6.23
CA LEU A 59 7.50 1.54 -5.15
C LEU A 59 8.78 1.37 -4.34
N GLU A 60 9.27 0.15 -4.15
CA GLU A 60 10.54 -0.13 -3.45
C GLU A 60 11.70 0.67 -4.05
N PHE A 61 11.82 0.64 -5.38
CA PHE A 61 12.89 1.33 -6.09
C PHE A 61 12.69 2.85 -6.08
N VAL A 62 11.44 3.30 -6.16
CA VAL A 62 11.10 4.73 -6.11
C VAL A 62 11.37 5.29 -4.72
N HIS A 63 10.99 4.55 -3.68
CA HIS A 63 11.28 4.90 -2.29
C HIS A 63 12.78 4.97 -2.03
N ALA A 64 13.55 3.96 -2.44
CA ALA A 64 15.00 3.97 -2.33
C ALA A 64 15.64 5.17 -3.04
N GLY A 65 15.16 5.49 -4.26
CA GLY A 65 15.60 6.66 -5.01
C GLY A 65 15.28 7.98 -4.32
N ILE A 66 14.07 8.14 -3.78
CA ILE A 66 13.64 9.33 -3.04
C ILE A 66 14.44 9.48 -1.75
N ALA A 67 14.63 8.40 -0.99
CA ALA A 67 15.40 8.41 0.23
C ALA A 67 16.86 8.81 -0.03
N ALA A 68 17.50 8.22 -1.05
CA ALA A 68 18.86 8.58 -1.45
C ALA A 68 18.98 10.04 -1.90
N PHE A 69 17.96 10.57 -2.59
CA PHE A 69 17.93 11.96 -3.00
C PHE A 69 17.76 12.92 -1.81
N LEU A 70 16.77 12.68 -0.95
CA LEU A 70 16.44 13.56 0.17
C LEU A 70 17.55 13.62 1.23
N THR A 71 18.16 12.48 1.54
CA THR A 71 19.29 12.39 2.49
C THR A 71 20.53 13.13 1.99
N ARG A 72 20.73 13.21 0.67
CA ARG A 72 21.80 14.02 0.05
C ARG A 72 21.45 15.50 -0.04
N ALA A 73 20.19 15.83 -0.36
CA ALA A 73 19.75 17.20 -0.57
C ALA A 73 19.65 18.01 0.73
N ILE A 74 19.32 17.36 1.84
CA ILE A 74 19.07 18.02 3.12
C ILE A 74 19.95 17.35 4.20
N PRO A 75 21.08 17.98 4.58
CA PRO A 75 21.97 17.43 5.60
C PRO A 75 21.27 17.40 6.97
N GLY A 76 21.38 16.28 7.69
CA GLY A 76 20.77 16.09 9.01
C GLY A 76 19.49 15.24 9.03
N LEU A 77 18.99 14.80 7.87
CA LEU A 77 17.82 13.90 7.78
C LEU A 77 18.15 12.41 7.90
N ASN A 78 19.42 12.06 8.10
CA ASN A 78 19.85 10.70 8.35
C ASN A 78 19.52 10.30 9.79
N GLU A 79 18.28 9.90 10.05
CA GLU A 79 17.91 9.28 11.32
C GLU A 79 18.12 7.77 11.22
N ALA A 80 19.10 7.25 11.96
CA ALA A 80 19.21 5.80 12.17
C ALA A 80 18.03 5.34 13.02
N ALA A 81 17.22 4.40 12.52
CA ALA A 81 16.18 3.80 13.34
C ALA A 81 16.73 3.13 14.57
N LYS A 82 16.03 3.33 15.69
CA LYS A 82 16.34 2.69 16.96
C LYS A 82 16.13 1.16 16.91
N ASP A 83 15.23 0.69 16.04
CA ASP A 83 14.93 -0.73 15.83
C ASP A 83 14.54 -0.99 14.37
N VAL A 84 15.52 -1.35 13.54
CA VAL A 84 15.33 -1.60 12.10
C VAL A 84 14.37 -2.75 11.85
N ALA A 85 14.38 -3.80 12.69
CA ALA A 85 13.51 -4.96 12.50
C ALA A 85 12.04 -4.60 12.70
N ARG A 86 11.73 -3.76 13.68
CA ARG A 86 10.36 -3.32 13.96
C ARG A 86 9.88 -2.22 13.00
N CYS A 87 10.78 -1.33 12.59
CA CYS A 87 10.41 -0.09 11.93
C CYS A 87 10.57 -0.11 10.41
N SER A 88 11.10 -1.17 9.79
CA SER A 88 11.27 -1.23 8.33
C SER A 88 9.95 -1.23 7.54
N GLY A 89 8.91 -1.90 8.04
CA GLY A 89 7.73 -2.22 7.22
C GLY A 89 7.86 -3.53 6.43
N HIS A 90 9.03 -4.18 6.48
CA HIS A 90 9.39 -5.35 5.68
C HIS A 90 9.70 -6.59 6.51
N PHE A 91 9.39 -7.78 6.02
CA PHE A 91 9.65 -9.02 6.75
C PHE A 91 11.14 -9.19 7.12
N PRO A 92 11.45 -9.59 8.37
CA PRO A 92 12.81 -9.84 8.79
C PRO A 92 13.30 -11.12 8.09
N GLY A 93 14.38 -11.02 7.31
CA GLY A 93 14.96 -12.19 6.65
C GLY A 93 14.76 -12.22 5.13
N ILE A 94 13.57 -11.85 4.68
CA ILE A 94 13.10 -11.90 3.29
C ILE A 94 12.43 -10.55 2.98
N SER A 95 13.17 -9.45 3.07
CA SER A 95 12.69 -8.20 2.47
C SER A 95 13.07 -8.20 1.00
N TYR A 96 12.19 -7.69 0.13
CA TYR A 96 12.54 -7.50 -1.28
C TYR A 96 13.73 -6.54 -1.43
N GLU A 97 13.96 -5.64 -0.47
CA GLU A 97 15.21 -4.89 -0.30
C GLU A 97 16.46 -5.79 -0.22
N ARG A 98 16.40 -6.99 0.39
CA ARG A 98 17.52 -7.93 0.37
C ARG A 98 17.73 -8.50 -1.03
N ALA A 99 16.65 -8.82 -1.74
CA ALA A 99 16.76 -9.31 -3.11
C ALA A 99 17.36 -8.22 -4.02
N THR A 100 16.92 -6.97 -3.88
CA THR A 100 17.43 -5.84 -4.66
C THR A 100 18.83 -5.41 -4.24
N ALA A 101 19.16 -5.35 -2.96
CA ALA A 101 20.53 -5.08 -2.47
C ALA A 101 21.52 -6.17 -2.91
N THR A 102 21.08 -7.44 -2.93
CA THR A 102 21.87 -8.55 -3.46
C THR A 102 22.02 -8.46 -4.99
N LEU A 103 20.97 -8.06 -5.72
CA LEU A 103 21.00 -7.84 -7.17
C LEU A 103 21.85 -6.63 -7.59
N LEU A 104 21.88 -5.57 -6.78
CA LEU A 104 22.59 -4.32 -7.05
C LEU A 104 24.03 -4.30 -6.49
N SER A 105 24.48 -5.39 -5.85
CA SER A 105 25.83 -5.53 -5.30
C SER A 105 26.21 -4.47 -4.24
N GLU A 106 25.23 -3.79 -3.65
CA GLU A 106 25.47 -2.88 -2.53
C GLU A 106 25.59 -3.70 -1.24
N GLY A 107 26.84 -4.02 -0.92
CA GLY A 107 27.22 -4.80 0.24
C GLY A 107 26.79 -4.15 1.56
N THR A 108 26.20 -4.99 2.41
CA THR A 108 25.97 -4.88 3.86
C THR A 108 24.60 -4.37 4.33
N LEU A 109 23.90 -5.29 5.01
CA LEU A 109 22.61 -5.14 5.70
C LEU A 109 22.60 -4.11 6.86
N LYS A 110 23.73 -3.49 7.19
CA LYS A 110 23.86 -2.54 8.32
C LYS A 110 23.48 -1.11 7.94
N THR A 111 23.38 -0.80 6.65
CA THR A 111 23.07 0.54 6.12
C THR A 111 21.63 0.69 5.64
N LEU A 112 20.76 -0.30 5.85
CA LEU A 112 19.31 -0.10 5.84
C LEU A 112 18.93 0.70 7.11
N SER A 113 19.40 1.94 7.19
CA SER A 113 18.76 2.97 8.00
C SER A 113 17.32 3.03 7.51
N VAL A 114 16.35 3.03 8.42
CA VAL A 114 14.95 3.30 8.10
C VAL A 114 14.92 4.62 7.36
N SER A 115 14.88 4.49 6.04
CA SER A 115 15.33 5.51 5.13
C SER A 115 14.20 6.49 5.05
N PHE A 116 14.34 7.60 5.77
CA PHE A 116 13.49 8.76 5.60
C PHE A 116 13.32 9.01 4.10
N PRO A 117 12.08 9.05 3.57
CA PRO A 117 10.79 9.12 4.26
C PRO A 117 10.16 7.73 4.54
N SER A 118 9.18 7.64 5.44
CA SER A 118 8.57 6.36 5.84
C SER A 118 8.04 5.52 4.66
N TYR A 119 8.69 4.39 4.34
CA TYR A 119 8.19 3.46 3.32
C TYR A 119 6.76 3.00 3.62
N TYR A 120 6.50 2.67 4.88
CA TYR A 120 5.20 2.22 5.35
C TYR A 120 4.07 3.19 4.96
N ILE A 121 4.27 4.47 5.21
CA ILE A 121 3.27 5.49 4.88
C ILE A 121 3.22 5.76 3.38
N MET A 122 4.36 5.69 2.69
CA MET A 122 4.42 5.83 1.24
C MET A 122 3.64 4.71 0.53
N PHE A 123 3.66 3.49 1.07
CA PHE A 123 2.88 2.34 0.57
C PHE A 123 1.38 2.58 0.67
N PHE A 124 0.88 2.98 1.85
CA PHE A 124 -0.54 3.28 2.02
C PHE A 124 -0.98 4.54 1.24
N GLY A 125 -0.10 5.54 1.16
CA GLY A 125 -0.28 6.70 0.29
C GLY A 125 -0.42 6.27 -1.17
N THR A 126 0.39 5.32 -1.63
CA THR A 126 0.32 4.75 -2.99
C THR A 126 -1.00 4.06 -3.24
N LEU A 127 -1.46 3.20 -2.33
CA LEU A 127 -2.77 2.56 -2.44
C LEU A 127 -3.91 3.59 -2.51
N PHE A 128 -3.88 4.59 -1.63
CA PHE A 128 -4.88 5.65 -1.62
C PHE A 128 -4.85 6.47 -2.91
N GLY A 129 -3.66 6.91 -3.36
CA GLY A 129 -3.48 7.66 -4.59
C GLY A 129 -3.94 6.89 -5.83
N TYR A 130 -3.65 5.58 -5.88
CA TYR A 130 -4.09 4.69 -6.95
C TYR A 130 -5.62 4.58 -6.97
N MET A 131 -6.26 4.33 -5.82
CA MET A 131 -7.72 4.29 -5.73
C MET A 131 -8.37 5.63 -6.08
N PHE A 132 -7.76 6.74 -5.65
CA PHE A 132 -8.25 8.08 -5.95
C PHE A 132 -8.18 8.37 -7.46
N ALA A 133 -7.06 8.06 -8.11
CA ALA A 133 -6.91 8.17 -9.56
C ALA A 133 -7.95 7.34 -10.32
N MET A 134 -8.21 6.12 -9.83
CA MET A 134 -9.23 5.23 -10.38
C MET A 134 -10.63 5.87 -10.35
N THR A 135 -10.99 6.59 -9.28
CA THR A 135 -12.30 7.29 -9.19
C THR A 135 -12.47 8.33 -10.30
N GLN A 136 -11.40 9.05 -10.63
CA GLN A 136 -11.38 10.00 -11.74
C GLN A 136 -11.34 9.29 -13.09
N THR A 137 -10.58 8.18 -13.19
CA THR A 137 -10.48 7.41 -14.43
C THR A 137 -11.84 6.87 -14.85
N TYR A 138 -12.73 6.48 -13.93
CA TYR A 138 -14.07 5.95 -14.23
C TYR A 138 -15.23 6.88 -13.85
N GLU A 139 -15.00 8.19 -13.74
CA GLU A 139 -16.02 9.14 -13.30
C GLU A 139 -17.30 9.05 -14.14
N LYS A 140 -17.18 9.05 -15.48
CA LYS A 140 -18.31 8.99 -16.42
C LYS A 140 -19.18 7.74 -16.26
N GLU A 141 -18.55 6.61 -15.93
CA GLU A 141 -19.24 5.34 -15.70
C GLU A 141 -19.87 5.32 -14.29
N LEU A 142 -19.16 5.82 -13.29
CA LEU A 142 -19.64 5.88 -11.91
C LEU A 142 -20.83 6.84 -11.76
N GLU A 143 -20.89 7.93 -12.51
CA GLU A 143 -22.03 8.84 -12.53
C GLU A 143 -23.35 8.15 -12.93
N LYS A 144 -23.28 7.16 -13.82
CA LYS A 144 -24.46 6.39 -14.25
C LYS A 144 -24.80 5.23 -13.31
N MET A 145 -23.98 4.98 -12.29
CA MET A 145 -24.11 3.86 -11.34
C MET A 145 -23.95 4.36 -9.89
N PRO A 146 -24.97 5.03 -9.32
CA PRO A 146 -24.85 5.69 -8.01
C PRO A 146 -24.47 4.73 -6.87
N GLN A 147 -24.94 3.48 -6.90
CA GLN A 147 -24.55 2.46 -5.91
C GLN A 147 -23.07 2.08 -5.99
N LYS A 148 -22.54 1.86 -7.20
CA LYS A 148 -21.11 1.57 -7.40
C LYS A 148 -20.25 2.77 -7.05
N ARG A 149 -20.70 3.98 -7.41
CA ARG A 149 -20.04 5.23 -7.01
C ARG A 149 -19.89 5.32 -5.50
N ALA A 150 -20.97 5.12 -4.75
CA ALA A 150 -20.91 5.11 -3.28
C ALA A 150 -19.93 4.07 -2.74
N ALA A 151 -19.91 2.85 -3.29
CA ALA A 151 -18.97 1.82 -2.86
C ALA A 151 -17.50 2.20 -3.10
N VAL A 152 -17.19 2.78 -4.27
CA VAL A 152 -15.83 3.24 -4.62
C VAL A 152 -15.39 4.39 -3.71
N PHE A 153 -16.25 5.38 -3.49
CA PHE A 153 -15.95 6.50 -2.60
C PHE A 153 -15.79 6.04 -1.14
N SER A 154 -16.65 5.15 -0.66
CA SER A 154 -16.51 4.54 0.67
C SER A 154 -15.18 3.79 0.81
N GLY A 155 -14.76 3.07 -0.23
CA GLY A 155 -13.43 2.42 -0.26
C GLY A 155 -12.28 3.42 -0.13
N ALA A 156 -12.33 4.54 -0.86
CA ALA A 156 -11.33 5.61 -0.74
C ALA A 156 -11.31 6.24 0.66
N ILE A 157 -12.48 6.48 1.27
CA ILE A 157 -12.60 7.00 2.64
C ILE A 157 -12.00 6.01 3.65
N ILE A 158 -12.31 4.72 3.54
CA ILE A 158 -11.75 3.68 4.41
C ILE A 158 -10.23 3.65 4.28
N MET A 159 -9.69 3.72 3.06
CA MET A 159 -8.24 3.77 2.84
C MET A 159 -7.59 5.03 3.42
N ALA A 160 -8.25 6.18 3.35
CA ALA A 160 -7.77 7.41 3.99
C ALA A 160 -7.73 7.26 5.53
N LEU A 161 -8.79 6.71 6.13
CA LEU A 161 -8.86 6.45 7.57
C LEU A 161 -7.79 5.45 8.02
N LEU A 162 -7.59 4.36 7.27
CA LEU A 162 -6.54 3.38 7.52
C LEU A 162 -5.15 4.03 7.44
N SER A 163 -4.90 4.83 6.40
CA SER A 163 -3.63 5.56 6.24
C SER A 163 -3.35 6.49 7.43
N ALA A 164 -4.38 7.21 7.90
CA ALA A 164 -4.27 8.07 9.08
C ALA A 164 -4.01 7.25 10.37
N MET A 165 -4.72 6.13 10.55
CA MET A 165 -4.51 5.23 11.69
C MET A 165 -3.08 4.68 11.71
N PHE A 166 -2.54 4.30 10.55
CA PHE A 166 -1.16 3.83 10.45
C PHE A 166 -0.15 4.94 10.68
N ALA A 167 -0.39 6.16 10.20
CA ALA A 167 0.44 7.32 10.54
C ALA A 167 0.53 7.52 12.06
N ILE A 168 -0.61 7.48 12.76
CA ILE A 168 -0.65 7.59 14.23
C ILE A 168 0.10 6.43 14.88
N PHE A 169 -0.10 5.19 14.42
CA PHE A 169 0.61 4.02 14.94
C PHE A 169 2.14 4.16 14.79
N ARG A 170 2.62 4.61 13.63
CA ARG A 170 4.04 4.76 13.33
C ARG A 170 4.71 5.86 14.15
N ILE A 171 4.01 6.98 14.34
CA ILE A 171 4.47 8.07 15.23
C ILE A 171 4.44 7.61 16.69
N GLY A 172 3.34 6.98 17.13
CA GLY A 172 3.15 6.54 18.51
C GLY A 172 4.12 5.43 18.95
N THR A 173 4.59 4.62 18.00
CA THR A 173 5.63 3.60 18.26
C THR A 173 7.05 4.16 18.18
N GLY A 174 7.22 5.42 17.80
CA GLY A 174 8.52 6.08 17.65
C GLY A 174 9.32 5.56 16.45
N CYS A 175 8.66 4.91 15.49
CA CYS A 175 9.30 4.41 14.27
C CYS A 175 9.49 5.49 13.22
N ASP A 176 8.63 6.51 13.19
CA ASP A 176 8.67 7.61 12.22
C ASP A 176 8.47 8.97 12.89
N THR A 177 9.13 10.00 12.33
CA THR A 177 8.87 11.40 12.67
C THR A 177 7.67 11.94 11.90
N PHE A 178 7.03 12.98 12.44
CA PHE A 178 5.89 13.63 11.78
C PHE A 178 6.24 14.12 10.35
N LEU A 179 7.46 14.65 10.16
CA LEU A 179 7.94 15.08 8.85
C LEU A 179 8.09 13.90 7.87
N SER A 180 8.66 12.78 8.34
CA SER A 180 8.81 11.55 7.56
C SER A 180 7.45 11.08 7.03
N VAL A 181 6.43 11.08 7.90
CA VAL A 181 5.06 10.68 7.56
C VAL A 181 4.43 11.60 6.50
N ILE A 182 4.53 12.92 6.64
CA ILE A 182 3.94 13.86 5.67
C ILE A 182 4.58 13.69 4.30
N ILE A 183 5.92 13.68 4.24
CA ILE A 183 6.65 13.57 2.97
C ILE A 183 6.35 12.22 2.31
N ALA A 184 6.37 11.13 3.08
CA ALA A 184 6.00 9.80 2.61
C ALA A 184 4.57 9.77 2.04
N ALA A 185 3.60 10.35 2.76
CA ALA A 185 2.21 10.37 2.32
C ALA A 185 2.04 11.12 0.99
N LEU A 186 2.71 12.27 0.83
CA LEU A 186 2.66 13.05 -0.40
C LEU A 186 3.28 12.31 -1.58
N PHE A 187 4.48 11.77 -1.42
CA PHE A 187 5.15 11.00 -2.49
C PHE A 187 4.40 9.72 -2.82
N GLY A 188 3.87 9.02 -1.81
CA GLY A 188 3.05 7.83 -2.01
C GLY A 188 1.79 8.16 -2.81
N LEU A 189 1.03 9.17 -2.38
CA LEU A 189 -0.18 9.61 -3.08
C LEU A 189 0.12 9.97 -4.54
N LEU A 190 1.17 10.77 -4.77
CA LEU A 190 1.56 11.19 -6.12
C LEU A 190 1.99 10.00 -6.98
N PHE A 191 2.80 9.10 -6.43
CA PHE A 191 3.25 7.90 -7.16
C PHE A 191 2.09 6.98 -7.51
N GLY A 192 1.21 6.65 -6.56
CA GLY A 192 0.04 5.82 -6.83
C GLY A 192 -0.90 6.44 -7.85
N PHE A 193 -1.14 7.75 -7.74
CA PHE A 193 -1.98 8.48 -8.69
C PHE A 193 -1.40 8.44 -10.11
N THR A 194 -0.10 8.76 -10.24
CA THR A 194 0.57 8.78 -11.54
C THR A 194 0.73 7.38 -12.13
N ALA A 195 0.98 6.35 -11.32
CA ALA A 195 1.05 4.96 -11.75
C ALA A 195 -0.26 4.50 -12.38
N GLU A 196 -1.41 4.73 -11.72
CA GLU A 196 -2.72 4.37 -12.28
C GLU A 196 -2.98 5.09 -13.61
N LYS A 197 -2.75 6.41 -13.65
CA LYS A 197 -2.96 7.20 -14.87
C LYS A 197 -2.05 6.77 -16.01
N LEU A 198 -0.78 6.47 -15.71
CA LEU A 198 0.19 6.01 -16.70
C LEU A 198 -0.22 4.65 -17.27
N ILE A 199 -0.62 3.70 -16.41
CA ILE A 199 -1.07 2.38 -16.86
C ILE A 199 -2.36 2.51 -17.68
N ALA A 200 -3.32 3.32 -17.23
CA ALA A 200 -4.57 3.57 -17.95
C ALA A 200 -4.31 4.25 -19.32
N PHE A 201 -3.31 5.12 -19.41
CA PHE A 201 -2.89 5.77 -20.64
C PHE A 201 -2.21 4.80 -21.62
N LEU A 202 -1.26 3.99 -21.15
CA LEU A 202 -0.47 3.10 -22.00
C LEU A 202 -1.26 1.86 -22.45
N SER A 203 -2.02 1.27 -21.53
CA SER A 203 -2.63 -0.06 -21.72
C SER A 203 -4.15 -0.01 -21.81
N GLY A 204 -4.73 1.18 -21.74
CA GLY A 204 -6.17 1.41 -21.72
C GLY A 204 -6.81 1.21 -20.35
N ARG A 205 -8.01 1.77 -20.19
CA ARG A 205 -8.76 1.82 -18.93
C ARG A 205 -9.27 0.46 -18.46
N THR A 206 -9.17 -0.62 -19.23
CA THR A 206 -9.62 -1.95 -18.77
C THR A 206 -8.68 -2.56 -17.74
N LEU A 207 -7.38 -2.27 -17.84
CA LEU A 207 -6.38 -2.96 -17.04
C LEU A 207 -6.23 -2.40 -15.63
N THR A 208 -6.66 -1.15 -15.38
CA THR A 208 -6.65 -0.55 -14.02
C THR A 208 -7.96 -0.78 -13.26
N ASN A 209 -8.90 -1.54 -13.84
CA ASN A 209 -10.28 -1.65 -13.34
C ASN A 209 -10.43 -2.66 -12.20
N LEU A 210 -9.86 -2.37 -11.03
CA LEU A 210 -9.98 -3.22 -9.84
C LEU A 210 -11.44 -3.42 -9.39
N MET A 211 -12.30 -2.43 -9.64
CA MET A 211 -13.70 -2.43 -9.19
C MET A 211 -14.67 -3.07 -10.19
N ASN A 212 -14.13 -3.61 -11.29
CA ASN A 212 -14.90 -4.21 -12.38
C ASN A 212 -16.10 -3.32 -12.80
N VAL A 213 -15.81 -2.02 -12.98
CA VAL A 213 -16.77 -1.03 -13.46
C VAL A 213 -17.04 -1.31 -14.95
N PRO A 214 -18.29 -1.57 -15.37
CA PRO A 214 -18.57 -1.80 -16.78
C PRO A 214 -18.28 -0.53 -17.58
N LEU A 215 -17.45 -0.68 -18.63
CA LEU A 215 -17.03 0.42 -19.47
C LEU A 215 -18.10 0.78 -20.49
N ILE A 216 -18.34 2.09 -20.64
CA ILE A 216 -19.26 2.63 -21.66
C ILE A 216 -18.42 2.94 -22.89
N ARG A 217 -18.67 2.25 -24.01
CA ARG A 217 -17.96 2.51 -25.27
C ARG A 217 -18.70 3.50 -26.15
N ASP A 218 -20.03 3.43 -26.14
CA ASP A 218 -20.88 4.29 -26.95
C ASP A 218 -22.26 4.45 -26.30
N THR A 219 -23.00 5.46 -26.72
CA THR A 219 -24.42 5.63 -26.35
C THR A 219 -25.30 5.16 -27.50
N ALA A 220 -26.28 4.31 -27.20
CA ALA A 220 -27.26 3.88 -28.19
C ALA A 220 -28.08 5.09 -28.71
N PRO A 221 -28.73 4.99 -29.88
CA PRO A 221 -29.53 6.08 -30.47
C PRO A 221 -30.65 6.62 -29.56
N ASP A 222 -31.07 5.84 -28.58
CA ASP A 222 -32.03 6.13 -27.52
C ASP A 222 -31.39 6.74 -26.25
N GLY A 223 -30.11 7.15 -26.30
CA GLY A 223 -29.39 7.84 -25.23
C GLY A 223 -28.93 6.93 -24.08
N LYS A 224 -29.22 5.63 -24.14
CA LYS A 224 -28.81 4.66 -23.12
C LYS A 224 -27.35 4.24 -23.33
N PRO A 225 -26.53 4.09 -22.26
CA PRO A 225 -25.16 3.63 -22.39
C PRO A 225 -25.11 2.17 -22.90
N ILE A 226 -24.31 1.92 -23.93
CA ILE A 226 -23.99 0.57 -24.40
C ILE A 226 -22.83 0.05 -23.54
N TYR A 227 -23.15 -0.89 -22.65
CA TYR A 227 -22.16 -1.60 -21.85
C TYR A 227 -21.51 -2.70 -22.68
N VAL A 228 -20.18 -2.76 -22.70
CA VAL A 228 -19.46 -3.85 -23.38
C VAL A 228 -19.29 -5.01 -22.41
N CYS A 229 -19.92 -6.15 -22.69
CA CYS A 229 -19.47 -7.41 -22.11
C CYS A 229 -18.12 -7.76 -22.73
N LYS A 230 -17.12 -8.05 -21.90
CA LYS A 230 -15.85 -8.61 -22.39
C LYS A 230 -16.19 -9.92 -23.11
N LYS A 231 -15.85 -10.05 -24.41
CA LYS A 231 -15.92 -11.36 -25.07
C LYS A 231 -14.90 -12.26 -24.38
N GLU A 232 -15.37 -13.37 -23.84
CA GLU A 232 -14.53 -14.44 -23.28
C GLU A 232 -13.56 -14.99 -24.32
#